data_AF-A0A8T5ULT2-F1
#
_entry.id   AF-A0A8T5ULT2-F1
#
_cell.length_a   1.000
_cell.length_b   1.000
_cell.length_c   1.000
_cell.angle_alpha   90.00
_cell.angle_beta   90.00
_cell.angle_gamma   90.00
#
_symmetry.space_group_name_H-M   'P 1'
#
loop_
_entity.id
_entity.type
_entity.pdbx_description
1 polymer ?
#
loop_
_entity_poly.entity_id
_entity_poly.type
_entity_poly.pdbx_seq_one_letter_code
_entity_poly.pdbx_strand_id
1 'polypeptide(L)'
;MTNLDYSKMFTCPRCGAVGNIYLVKVAGNKVIVKQRCPVHGGRAFKIPLKDKDNYINLIQDGVFRCYKCGQEAKQSYIRVSAPWALIKTSCPTHGAITTQKIWGSIYNEISNKEAATPQPAQPGPSQIETMPSENMKFCPNCGAELMDSRSFCGECGSKLN
;
A
#
# COMPACT_ATOMS: atom_id res chain seq x y z
N MET A 1 37.13 -6.78 5.35
CA MET A 1 35.83 -6.79 4.65
C MET A 1 34.93 -5.77 5.33
N THR A 2 34.81 -4.57 4.78
CA THR A 2 33.92 -3.53 5.32
C THR A 2 32.49 -4.01 5.15
N ASN A 3 31.88 -4.47 6.24
CA ASN A 3 30.45 -4.74 6.31
C ASN A 3 29.75 -3.39 6.09
N LEU A 4 29.37 -3.10 4.84
CA LEU A 4 28.64 -1.88 4.51
C LEU A 4 27.25 -2.03 5.13
N ASP A 5 27.09 -1.47 6.32
CA ASP A 5 25.84 -1.50 7.05
C ASP A 5 24.84 -0.55 6.37
N TYR A 6 24.15 -1.06 5.34
CA TYR A 6 23.14 -0.30 4.60
C TYR A 6 22.04 0.20 5.55
N SER A 7 21.71 -0.55 6.61
CA SER A 7 20.73 -0.15 7.64
C SER A 7 21.02 1.24 8.23
N LYS A 8 22.30 1.55 8.53
CA LYS A 8 22.73 2.90 8.96
C LYS A 8 22.60 3.97 7.88
N MET A 9 22.67 3.61 6.59
CA MET A 9 22.46 4.56 5.50
C MET A 9 20.99 4.93 5.32
N PHE A 10 20.07 4.00 5.57
CA PHE A 10 18.62 4.21 5.47
C PHE A 10 17.97 4.80 6.73
N THR A 11 18.71 4.92 7.83
CA THR A 11 18.33 5.62 9.07
C THR A 11 18.91 7.03 9.15
N CYS A 12 18.16 7.99 9.67
CA CYS A 12 18.62 9.38 9.75
C CYS A 12 19.73 9.50 10.81
N PRO A 13 20.89 10.11 10.51
CA PRO A 13 21.99 10.23 11.47
C PRO A 13 21.66 11.15 12.66
N ARG A 14 20.60 11.96 12.57
CA ARG A 14 20.18 12.91 13.62
C ARG A 14 19.10 12.38 14.55
N CYS A 15 18.16 11.58 14.07
CA CYS A 15 17.08 11.01 14.90
C CYS A 15 17.07 9.48 14.96
N GLY A 16 17.92 8.77 14.21
CA GLY A 16 17.85 7.32 14.06
C GLY A 16 16.63 6.81 13.27
N ALA A 17 15.57 7.62 13.12
CA ALA A 17 14.37 7.22 12.39
C ALA A 17 14.63 6.99 10.90
N VAL A 18 13.96 5.98 10.34
CA VAL A 18 13.91 5.75 8.90
C VAL A 18 12.87 6.70 8.30
N GLY A 19 13.30 7.52 7.34
CA GLY A 19 12.41 8.46 6.66
C GLY A 19 11.56 7.80 5.57
N ASN A 20 10.52 8.51 5.14
CA ASN A 20 9.69 8.12 3.99
C ASN A 20 10.50 8.18 2.69
N ILE A 21 10.57 7.08 1.95
CA ILE A 21 11.21 7.00 0.65
C ILE A 21 10.19 7.34 -0.42
N TYR A 22 10.34 8.52 -1.02
CA TYR A 22 9.39 9.01 -2.03
C TYR A 22 9.86 8.78 -3.47
N LEU A 23 11.16 8.54 -3.69
CA LEU A 23 11.68 8.28 -5.03
C LEU A 23 12.82 7.27 -5.01
N VAL A 24 12.71 6.26 -5.87
CA VAL A 24 13.77 5.29 -6.16
C VAL A 24 13.94 5.19 -7.66
N LYS A 25 15.13 5.51 -8.16
CA LYS A 25 15.46 5.49 -9.59
C LYS A 25 16.68 4.63 -9.84
N VAL A 26 16.61 3.71 -10.80
CA VAL A 26 17.78 2.98 -11.28
C VAL A 26 18.42 3.77 -12.43
N ALA A 27 19.73 3.95 -12.37
CA ALA A 27 20.52 4.63 -13.39
C ALA A 27 21.81 3.84 -13.66
N GLY A 28 21.76 2.96 -14.66
CA GLY A 28 22.87 2.04 -14.98
C GLY A 28 23.15 1.09 -13.81
N ASN A 29 24.39 1.09 -13.32
CA ASN A 29 24.83 0.24 -12.19
C ASN A 29 24.61 0.87 -10.79
N LYS A 30 23.79 1.92 -10.69
CA LYS A 30 23.54 2.63 -9.42
C LYS A 30 22.05 2.86 -9.21
N VAL A 31 21.62 2.79 -7.96
CA VAL A 31 20.26 3.12 -7.52
C VAL A 31 20.31 4.43 -6.74
N ILE A 32 19.47 5.38 -7.14
CA ILE A 32 19.30 6.67 -6.51
C ILE A 32 18.06 6.59 -5.63
N VAL A 33 18.24 6.70 -4.32
CA VAL A 33 17.17 6.71 -3.33
C VAL A 33 17.04 8.10 -2.76
N LYS A 34 15.82 8.66 -2.77
CA LYS A 34 15.49 9.90 -2.09
C LYS A 34 14.52 9.63 -0.95
N GLN A 35 14.95 10.01 0.25
CA GLN A 35 14.21 9.82 1.48
C GLN A 35 13.94 11.18 2.13
N ARG A 36 12.80 11.32 2.80
CA ARG A 36 12.47 12.48 3.62
C ARG A 36 12.25 12.04 5.07
N CYS A 37 13.07 12.57 5.96
CA CYS A 37 12.87 12.47 7.39
C CYS A 37 11.79 13.46 7.85
N PRO A 38 10.88 13.07 8.75
CA PRO A 38 9.83 13.96 9.29
C PRO A 38 10.40 15.16 10.06
N VAL A 39 11.52 14.96 10.77
CA VAL A 39 12.08 15.96 11.70
C VAL A 39 13.17 16.81 11.05
N HIS A 40 13.97 16.22 10.17
CA HIS A 40 15.24 16.83 9.71
C HIS A 40 15.27 17.19 8.23
N GLY A 41 14.28 16.77 7.43
CA GLY A 41 14.18 17.10 6.00
C GLY A 41 14.62 15.98 5.04
N GLY A 42 14.88 16.35 3.79
CA GLY A 42 15.16 15.42 2.69
C GLY A 42 16.63 15.06 2.54
N ARG A 43 16.91 13.79 2.20
CA ARG A 43 18.24 13.30 1.82
C ARG A 43 18.16 12.43 0.57
N ALA A 44 19.25 12.39 -0.19
CA ALA A 44 19.37 11.52 -1.34
C ALA A 44 20.76 10.86 -1.32
N PHE A 45 20.79 9.56 -1.60
CA PHE A 45 22.03 8.80 -1.67
C PHE A 45 22.00 7.81 -2.84
N LYS A 46 23.19 7.36 -3.23
CA LYS A 46 23.40 6.48 -4.38
C LYS A 46 24.02 5.19 -3.89
N ILE A 47 23.46 4.06 -4.29
CA ILE A 47 23.87 2.72 -3.87
C ILE A 47 24.22 1.91 -5.12
N PRO A 48 25.27 1.06 -5.11
CA PRO A 48 25.54 0.15 -6.21
C PRO A 48 24.41 -0.88 -6.39
N LEU A 49 24.01 -1.14 -7.65
CA LEU A 49 22.98 -2.14 -7.97
C LEU A 49 23.41 -3.58 -7.60
N LYS A 50 24.73 -3.82 -7.50
CA LYS A 50 25.32 -5.13 -7.14
C LYS A 50 24.81 -5.68 -5.80
N ASP A 51 24.47 -4.79 -4.87
CA ASP A 51 24.09 -5.14 -3.51
C ASP A 51 22.58 -5.08 -3.27
N LYS A 52 21.77 -5.14 -4.36
CA LYS A 52 20.30 -4.97 -4.31
C LYS A 52 19.63 -5.78 -3.21
N ASP A 53 20.03 -7.03 -3.03
CA ASP A 53 19.42 -7.96 -2.08
C ASP A 53 19.60 -7.52 -0.61
N ASN A 54 20.69 -6.78 -0.32
CA ASN A 54 20.98 -6.29 1.02
C ASN A 54 20.11 -5.09 1.42
N TYR A 55 19.71 -4.24 0.47
CA TYR A 55 18.97 -3.01 0.76
C TYR A 55 17.52 -3.02 0.27
N ILE A 56 17.08 -4.04 -0.46
CA ILE A 56 15.71 -4.10 -1.01
C ILE A 56 14.64 -4.04 0.09
N ASN A 57 14.84 -4.78 1.19
CA ASN A 57 13.94 -4.77 2.35
C ASN A 57 13.93 -3.41 3.06
N LEU A 58 15.08 -2.73 3.11
CA LEU A 58 15.20 -1.38 3.68
C LEU A 58 14.44 -0.35 2.84
N ILE A 59 14.43 -0.53 1.52
CA ILE A 59 13.63 0.31 0.62
C ILE A 59 12.14 0.07 0.87
N GLN A 60 11.69 -1.18 0.93
CA GLN A 60 10.30 -1.53 1.22
C GLN A 60 9.82 -0.89 2.52
N ASP A 61 10.56 -1.10 3.60
CA ASP A 61 10.28 -0.54 4.94
C ASP A 61 10.25 1.00 4.92
N GLY A 62 11.09 1.66 4.11
CA GLY A 62 11.04 3.12 3.96
C GLY A 62 9.92 3.65 3.07
N VAL A 63 9.44 2.87 2.11
CA VAL A 63 8.36 3.25 1.16
C VAL A 63 7.00 3.28 1.85
N PHE A 64 6.74 2.30 2.72
CA PHE A 64 5.50 2.21 3.48
C PHE A 64 5.55 3.01 4.78
N ARG A 65 6.25 4.14 4.81
CA ARG A 65 6.30 5.01 5.99
C ARG A 65 5.67 6.36 5.75
N CYS A 66 5.02 6.86 6.80
CA CYS A 66 4.46 8.19 6.78
C CYS A 66 5.55 9.27 6.91
N TYR A 67 5.46 10.30 6.07
CA TYR A 67 6.37 11.44 6.11
C TYR A 67 6.16 12.39 7.30
N LYS A 68 5.04 12.31 8.03
CA LYS A 68 4.76 13.15 9.21
C LYS A 68 5.10 12.44 10.52
N CYS A 69 4.54 11.24 10.74
CA CYS A 69 4.69 10.53 12.02
C CYS A 69 5.76 9.43 12.01
N GLY A 70 6.27 9.03 10.83
CA GLY A 70 7.25 7.94 10.71
C GLY A 70 6.67 6.53 10.93
N GLN A 71 5.37 6.41 11.22
CA GLN A 71 4.69 5.13 11.37
C GLN A 71 4.46 4.43 10.03
N GLU A 72 4.22 3.11 10.09
CA GLU A 72 3.84 2.30 8.95
C GLU A 72 2.53 2.83 8.33
N ALA A 73 2.58 3.14 7.04
CA ALA A 73 1.48 3.66 6.26
C ALA A 73 0.85 2.51 5.48
N LYS A 74 -0.49 2.46 5.45
CA LYS A 74 -1.21 1.44 4.68
C LYS A 74 -1.10 1.75 3.20
N GLN A 75 -0.82 0.73 2.40
CA GLN A 75 -0.94 0.85 0.96
C GLN A 75 -2.41 1.09 0.58
N SER A 76 -2.65 2.16 -0.16
CA SER A 76 -4.00 2.52 -0.61
C SER A 76 -4.19 2.20 -2.09
N TYR A 77 -3.16 2.38 -2.91
CA TYR A 77 -3.25 2.18 -4.35
C TYR A 77 -1.88 2.02 -5.00
N ILE A 78 -1.75 1.05 -5.92
CA ILE A 78 -0.52 0.79 -6.65
C ILE A 78 -0.79 0.79 -8.16
N ARG A 79 0.05 1.49 -8.91
CA ARG A 79 0.08 1.50 -10.38
C ARG A 79 1.48 1.20 -10.87
N VAL A 80 1.65 0.03 -11.47
CA VAL A 80 2.89 -0.31 -12.17
C VAL A 80 2.73 0.10 -13.63
N SER A 81 3.50 1.10 -14.06
CA SER A 81 3.56 1.58 -15.44
C SER A 81 5.03 1.68 -15.83
N ALA A 82 5.56 0.63 -16.47
CA ALA A 82 6.97 0.54 -16.83
C ALA A 82 7.42 1.83 -17.54
N PRO A 83 8.51 2.50 -17.09
CA PRO A 83 9.56 2.02 -16.17
C PRO A 83 9.34 2.34 -14.66
N TRP A 84 8.17 2.82 -14.25
CA TRP A 84 7.89 3.30 -12.89
C TRP A 84 6.74 2.52 -12.20
N ALA A 85 6.81 2.40 -10.89
CA ALA A 85 5.71 1.99 -10.02
C ALA A 85 5.34 3.18 -9.13
N LEU A 86 4.10 3.62 -9.22
CA LEU A 86 3.52 4.64 -8.35
C LEU A 86 2.75 3.95 -7.24
N ILE A 87 3.15 4.21 -6.00
CA ILE A 87 2.50 3.69 -4.80
C ILE A 87 1.92 4.89 -4.07
N LYS A 88 0.64 4.80 -3.71
CA LYS A 88 0.01 5.75 -2.80
C LYS A 88 -0.16 5.06 -1.46
N THR A 89 0.45 5.63 -0.44
CA THR A 89 0.29 5.18 0.95
C THR A 89 -0.48 6.22 1.74
N SER A 90 -1.39 5.74 2.58
CA SER A 90 -2.20 6.55 3.49
C SER A 90 -1.83 6.21 4.93
N CYS A 91 -1.59 7.24 5.74
CA CYS A 91 -1.33 7.04 7.16
C CYS A 91 -2.65 6.81 7.91
N PRO A 92 -2.79 5.73 8.71
CA PRO A 92 -4.01 5.46 9.47
C PRO A 92 -4.26 6.48 10.60
N THR A 93 -3.21 7.12 11.12
CA THR A 93 -3.32 8.01 12.29
C THR A 93 -3.88 9.39 11.94
N HIS A 94 -3.53 9.92 10.78
CA HIS A 94 -3.85 11.31 10.41
C HIS A 94 -4.15 11.49 8.92
N GLY A 95 -4.40 10.39 8.20
CA GLY A 95 -4.86 10.40 6.81
C GLY A 95 -3.89 11.00 5.79
N ALA A 96 -2.60 11.21 6.12
CA ALA A 96 -1.69 11.81 5.16
C ALA A 96 -1.40 10.84 4.03
N ILE A 97 -1.67 11.28 2.80
CA ILE A 97 -1.42 10.53 1.59
C ILE A 97 -0.08 10.99 1.03
N THR A 98 0.79 10.04 0.70
CA THR A 98 2.03 10.31 -0.03
C THR A 98 2.14 9.37 -1.22
N THR A 99 2.64 9.90 -2.33
CA THR A 99 2.89 9.14 -3.54
C THR A 99 4.38 8.85 -3.65
N GLN A 100 4.75 7.58 -3.62
CA GLN A 100 6.12 7.10 -3.84
C GLN A 100 6.27 6.69 -5.31
N LYS A 101 7.39 7.09 -5.91
CA LYS A 101 7.75 6.73 -7.28
C LYS A 101 8.96 5.81 -7.26
N ILE A 102 8.73 4.53 -7.49
CA ILE A 102 9.76 3.48 -7.47
C ILE A 102 10.04 3.03 -8.88
N TRP A 103 11.26 2.61 -9.18
CA TRP A 103 11.57 1.98 -10.46
C TRP A 103 10.88 0.61 -10.54
N GLY A 104 10.22 0.29 -11.67
CA GLY A 104 9.41 -0.92 -11.81
C GLY A 104 10.16 -2.22 -11.47
N SER A 105 11.44 -2.32 -11.88
CA SER A 105 12.27 -3.49 -11.57
C SER A 105 12.53 -3.65 -10.06
N ILE A 106 12.74 -2.55 -9.33
CA ILE A 106 12.95 -2.59 -7.87
C ILE A 106 11.64 -2.91 -7.16
N TYR A 107 10.53 -2.33 -7.63
CA TYR A 107 9.20 -2.64 -7.10
C TYR A 107 8.85 -4.12 -7.27
N ASN A 108 9.15 -4.72 -8.43
CA ASN A 108 8.89 -6.13 -8.68
C ASN A 108 9.64 -7.03 -7.68
N GLU A 109 10.88 -6.68 -7.34
CA GLU A 109 11.69 -7.42 -6.36
C GLU A 109 11.14 -7.31 -4.94
N ILE A 110 10.66 -6.12 -4.55
CA ILE A 110 9.96 -5.89 -3.29
C ILE A 110 8.69 -6.74 -3.22
N SER A 111 7.86 -6.66 -4.27
CA SER A 111 6.57 -7.36 -4.34
C SER A 111 6.71 -8.88 -4.36
N ASN A 112 7.74 -9.44 -5.02
CA ASN A 112 7.94 -10.90 -5.07
C ASN A 112 8.37 -11.49 -3.72
N LYS A 113 8.99 -10.71 -2.83
CA LYS A 113 9.34 -11.16 -1.46
C LYS A 113 8.15 -11.10 -0.49
N GLU A 114 7.10 -10.36 -0.81
CA GLU A 114 5.85 -10.24 -0.03
C GLU A 114 4.75 -11.25 -0.43
N ALA A 115 5.09 -12.33 -1.14
CA ALA A 115 4.14 -13.34 -1.63
C ALA A 115 3.49 -14.25 -0.55
N ALA A 116 3.34 -13.76 0.69
CA ALA A 116 2.66 -14.46 1.78
C ALA A 116 1.60 -13.61 2.49
N THR A 117 1.12 -12.51 1.91
CA THR A 117 -0.03 -11.78 2.46
C THR A 117 -0.92 -11.23 1.34
N PRO A 118 -2.25 -11.48 1.37
CA PRO A 118 -3.14 -11.14 0.26
C PRO A 118 -3.13 -9.64 -0.02
N GLN A 119 -2.66 -9.30 -1.22
CA GLN A 119 -2.88 -7.99 -1.84
C GLN A 119 -4.40 -7.77 -1.96
N PRO A 120 -4.97 -6.66 -1.46
CA PRO A 120 -6.31 -6.25 -1.86
C PRO A 120 -6.26 -5.99 -3.37
N ALA A 121 -7.07 -6.76 -4.10
CA ALA A 121 -7.23 -6.73 -5.53
C ALA A 121 -7.18 -5.30 -6.09
N GLN A 122 -6.34 -5.12 -7.11
CA GLN A 122 -6.42 -3.98 -8.00
C GLN A 122 -7.83 -3.95 -8.63
N PRO A 123 -8.60 -2.86 -8.57
CA PRO A 123 -9.70 -2.68 -9.52
C PRO A 123 -9.06 -2.43 -10.89
N GLY A 124 -8.87 -3.51 -11.65
CA GLY A 124 -8.74 -3.41 -13.10
C GLY A 124 -10.05 -2.82 -13.66
N PRO A 125 -10.00 -2.06 -14.77
CA PRO A 125 -11.22 -1.64 -15.46
C PRO A 125 -11.83 -2.89 -16.13
N SER A 126 -12.60 -3.67 -15.36
CA SER A 126 -13.29 -4.86 -15.86
C SER A 126 -14.78 -4.58 -15.90
N GLN A 127 -15.19 -4.12 -17.07
CA GLN A 127 -16.43 -4.40 -17.79
C GLN A 127 -17.62 -4.84 -16.92
N ILE A 128 -18.56 -3.91 -16.79
CA ILE A 128 -19.91 -4.13 -16.29
C ILE A 128 -20.58 -5.13 -17.24
N GLU A 129 -20.71 -6.36 -16.79
CA GLU A 129 -21.62 -7.33 -17.37
C GLU A 129 -22.79 -7.52 -16.41
N THR A 130 -23.99 -7.43 -16.97
CA THR A 130 -25.23 -7.06 -16.31
C THR A 130 -26.04 -8.32 -15.95
N MET A 131 -26.72 -8.28 -14.79
CA MET A 131 -27.95 -9.02 -14.37
C MET A 131 -27.87 -10.54 -14.06
N PRO A 132 -28.82 -11.13 -13.27
CA PRO A 132 -30.21 -10.73 -13.02
C PRO A 132 -30.60 -10.38 -11.57
N SER A 133 -31.54 -9.44 -11.46
CA SER A 133 -32.30 -9.06 -10.27
C SER A 133 -33.11 -10.22 -9.71
N GLU A 134 -32.89 -10.57 -8.44
CA GLU A 134 -33.91 -11.22 -7.62
C GLU A 134 -34.48 -10.21 -6.62
N ASN A 135 -35.80 -10.17 -6.62
CA ASN A 135 -36.65 -9.13 -6.08
C ASN A 135 -36.61 -9.12 -4.54
N MET A 136 -35.60 -8.49 -3.94
CA MET A 136 -35.49 -8.32 -2.48
C MET A 136 -36.72 -7.57 -1.94
N LYS A 137 -37.56 -8.27 -1.16
CA LYS A 137 -38.67 -7.68 -0.44
C LYS A 137 -38.21 -7.25 0.94
N PHE A 138 -38.72 -6.12 1.42
CA PHE A 138 -38.47 -5.63 2.77
C PHE A 138 -39.75 -5.74 3.59
N CYS A 139 -39.61 -6.02 4.89
CA CYS A 139 -40.76 -6.08 5.78
C CYS A 139 -41.42 -4.69 5.89
N PRO A 140 -42.73 -4.53 5.63
CA PRO A 140 -43.39 -3.23 5.73
C PRO A 140 -43.52 -2.73 7.16
N ASN A 141 -43.32 -3.60 8.17
CA ASN A 141 -43.46 -3.23 9.57
C ASN A 141 -42.14 -2.75 10.19
N CYS A 142 -41.01 -3.40 9.89
CA CYS A 142 -39.70 -3.08 10.49
C CYS A 142 -38.61 -2.71 9.48
N GLY A 143 -38.83 -2.91 8.18
CA GLY A 143 -37.85 -2.65 7.13
C GLY A 143 -36.77 -3.72 6.98
N ALA A 144 -36.84 -4.84 7.72
CA ALA A 144 -35.87 -5.93 7.60
C ALA A 144 -35.93 -6.61 6.23
N GLU A 145 -34.77 -7.02 5.72
CA GLU A 145 -34.63 -7.76 4.47
C GLU A 145 -35.29 -9.14 4.57
N LEU A 146 -36.21 -9.42 3.66
CA LEU A 146 -36.91 -10.70 3.57
C LEU A 146 -36.41 -11.45 2.35
N MET A 147 -35.72 -12.56 2.60
CA MET A 147 -35.50 -13.59 1.59
C MET A 147 -36.79 -14.41 1.47
N ASP A 148 -37.40 -14.41 0.28
CA ASP A 148 -38.77 -14.85 0.01
C ASP A 148 -39.19 -16.24 0.56
N SER A 149 -40.51 -16.35 0.81
CA SER A 149 -41.31 -17.52 1.23
C SER A 149 -41.31 -17.91 2.72
N ARG A 150 -41.51 -16.94 3.63
CA ARG A 150 -41.82 -17.22 5.04
C ARG A 150 -43.04 -16.40 5.50
N SER A 151 -43.98 -17.04 6.21
CA SER A 151 -45.26 -16.43 6.62
C SER A 151 -45.14 -15.37 7.72
N PHE A 152 -43.94 -15.20 8.31
CA PHE A 152 -43.67 -14.29 9.41
C PHE A 152 -42.25 -13.71 9.27
N CYS A 153 -42.07 -12.46 9.66
CA CYS A 153 -40.76 -11.81 9.72
C CYS A 153 -39.94 -12.39 10.88
N GLY A 154 -38.70 -12.81 10.63
CA GLY A 154 -37.80 -13.34 11.66
C GLY A 154 -37.32 -12.28 12.66
N GLU A 155 -37.27 -11.02 12.24
CA GLU A 155 -36.73 -9.93 13.05
C GLU A 155 -37.79 -9.31 13.97
N CYS A 156 -38.99 -9.01 13.47
CA CYS A 156 -40.04 -8.37 14.26
C CYS A 156 -41.23 -9.28 14.59
N GLY A 157 -41.26 -10.53 14.09
CA GLY A 157 -42.36 -11.47 14.33
C GLY A 157 -43.67 -11.12 13.62
N SER A 158 -43.71 -10.05 12.81
CA SER A 158 -44.94 -9.64 12.11
C SER A 158 -45.31 -10.63 11.02
N LYS A 159 -46.60 -10.99 10.93
CA LYS A 159 -47.12 -11.87 9.88
C LYS A 159 -47.01 -11.17 8.52
N LEU A 160 -46.30 -11.80 7.59
CA LEU A 160 -46.11 -11.31 6.23
C LEU A 160 -47.22 -11.95 5.39
N ASN A 161 -48.11 -11.13 4.84
CA ASN A 161 -49.25 -11.55 4.02
C ASN A 161 -49.05 -11.13 2.58
#